data_AF-A0A7X5JAJ1-F1
#
_entry.id   AF-A0A7X5JAJ1-F1
#
_cell.length_a   1.000
_cell.length_b   1.000
_cell.length_c   1.000
_cell.angle_alpha   90.00
_cell.angle_beta   90.00
_cell.angle_gamma   90.00
#
_symmetry.space_group_name_H-M   'P 1'
#
loop_
_entity.id
_entity.type
_entity.pdbx_description
1 polymer ?
#
loop_
_entity_poly.entity_id
_entity_poly.type
_entity_poly.pdbx_seq_one_letter_code
_entity_poly.pdbx_strand_id
1 'polypeptide(L)'
;MRSFIIEVLLLIVLGVLTFSAFNPYWMPMGMQLTVISVLIVLFAAFAVFVVREVGGDEREVAILHRSDRLAFLTGATVLLVAVVYNSLILNVVEPWTCTALAIMIFTKIVAYMYYQHR
;
A
#
# COMPACT_ATOMS: atom_id res chain seq x y z
N MET A 1 12.75 3.52 19.04
CA MET A 1 11.86 4.68 19.30
C MET A 1 12.04 5.83 18.32
N ARG A 2 13.26 6.34 18.05
CA ARG A 2 13.46 7.44 17.06
C ARG A 2 13.07 7.07 15.62
N SER A 3 13.27 5.81 15.20
CA SER A 3 12.85 5.31 13.87
C SER A 3 11.33 5.23 13.72
N PHE A 4 10.65 4.67 14.72
CA PHE A 4 9.20 4.50 14.73
C PHE A 4 8.43 5.82 14.55
N ILE A 5 8.85 6.89 15.23
CA ILE A 5 8.21 8.22 15.08
C ILE A 5 8.38 8.75 13.64
N ILE A 6 9.54 8.51 13.01
CA ILE A 6 9.81 8.93 11.64
C ILE A 6 8.93 8.13 10.66
N GLU A 7 8.79 6.82 10.86
CA GLU A 7 7.93 5.95 10.03
C GLU A 7 6.45 6.37 10.13
N VAL A 8 5.95 6.64 11.33
CA VAL A 8 4.58 7.13 11.54
C VAL A 8 4.38 8.50 10.87
N LEU A 9 5.34 9.41 11.01
CA LEU A 9 5.26 10.73 10.37
C LEU A 9 5.29 10.60 8.84
N LEU A 10 6.15 9.74 8.29
CA LEU A 10 6.20 9.44 6.85
C LEU A 10 4.86 8.87 6.35
N LEU A 11 4.23 7.97 7.10
CA LEU A 11 2.90 7.43 6.77
C LEU A 11 1.82 8.52 6.75
N ILE A 12 1.81 9.41 7.73
CA ILE A 12 0.87 10.53 7.78
C ILE A 12 1.08 11.45 6.57
N VAL A 13 2.33 11.80 6.26
CA VAL A 13 2.66 12.65 5.10
C VAL A 13 2.24 11.97 3.79
N LEU A 14 2.53 10.68 3.61
CA LEU A 14 2.10 9.91 2.44
C LEU A 14 0.57 9.88 2.30
N GLY A 15 -0.16 9.66 3.40
CA GLY A 15 -1.62 9.66 3.41
C GLY A 15 -2.21 11.02 3.01
N VAL A 16 -1.69 12.11 3.59
CA VAL A 16 -2.14 13.48 3.26
C VAL A 16 -1.83 13.83 1.81
N LEU A 17 -0.62 13.54 1.32
CA LEU A 17 -0.24 13.83 -0.05
C LEU A 17 -1.09 13.03 -1.05
N THR A 18 -1.33 11.75 -0.78
CA THR A 18 -2.19 10.91 -1.62
C THR A 18 -3.61 11.49 -1.68
N PHE A 19 -4.20 11.82 -0.53
CA PHE A 19 -5.53 12.42 -0.48
C PHE A 19 -5.60 13.75 -1.26
N SER A 20 -4.58 14.60 -1.12
CA SER A 20 -4.52 15.88 -1.84
C SER A 20 -4.38 15.71 -3.37
N ALA A 21 -3.63 14.71 -3.82
CA ALA A 21 -3.39 14.46 -5.25
C ALA A 21 -4.65 13.94 -5.99
N PHE A 22 -5.56 13.28 -5.26
CA PHE A 22 -6.83 12.77 -5.79
C PHE A 22 -7.93 13.83 -5.88
N ASN A 23 -7.71 15.06 -5.38
CA ASN A 23 -8.70 16.12 -5.41
C ASN A 23 -8.34 17.21 -6.45
N PRO A 24 -8.94 17.18 -7.66
CA PRO A 24 -8.61 18.12 -8.73
C PRO A 24 -8.97 19.57 -8.40
N TYR A 25 -9.88 19.78 -7.44
CA TYR A 25 -10.34 21.11 -7.08
C TYR A 25 -9.30 21.92 -6.29
N TRP A 26 -8.29 21.26 -5.71
CA TRP A 26 -7.33 21.90 -4.81
C TRP A 26 -5.96 22.16 -5.47
N MET A 27 -5.67 21.55 -6.64
CA MET A 27 -4.35 21.65 -7.27
C MET A 27 -4.41 21.82 -8.79
N PRO A 28 -3.70 22.83 -9.35
CA PRO A 28 -3.45 22.92 -10.79
C PRO A 28 -2.67 21.71 -11.33
N MET A 29 -2.90 21.34 -12.59
CA MET A 29 -2.32 20.16 -13.25
C MET A 29 -0.79 20.03 -13.09
N GLY A 30 -0.03 21.14 -13.22
CA GLY A 30 1.42 21.13 -13.07
C GLY A 30 1.89 20.82 -11.64
N MET A 31 1.11 21.23 -10.64
CA MET A 31 1.41 20.96 -9.24
C MET A 31 1.07 19.49 -8.88
N GLN A 32 0.01 18.93 -9.49
CA GLN A 32 -0.37 17.53 -9.32
C GLN A 32 0.75 16.56 -9.76
N LEU A 33 1.36 16.79 -10.93
CA LEU A 33 2.48 15.96 -11.41
C LEU A 33 3.70 16.00 -10.48
N THR A 34 3.98 17.19 -9.92
CA THR A 34 5.07 17.37 -8.96
C THR A 34 4.80 16.59 -7.67
N VAL A 35 3.57 16.67 -7.14
CA VAL A 35 3.17 15.92 -5.94
C VAL A 35 3.22 14.41 -6.18
N ILE A 36 2.74 13.92 -7.32
CA ILE A 36 2.83 12.49 -7.68
C ILE A 36 4.30 12.04 -7.71
N SER A 37 5.19 12.86 -8.28
CA SER A 37 6.62 12.54 -8.33
C SER A 37 7.23 12.43 -6.92
N VAL A 38 6.90 13.37 -6.03
CA VAL A 38 7.32 13.33 -4.62
C VAL A 38 6.75 12.11 -3.91
N LEU A 39 5.48 11.77 -4.16
CA LEU A 39 4.80 10.61 -3.59
C LEU A 39 5.53 9.32 -3.97
N ILE A 40 5.94 9.16 -5.24
CA ILE A 40 6.71 8.00 -5.70
C ILE A 40 8.03 7.87 -4.92
N VAL A 41 8.78 8.96 -4.77
CA VAL A 41 10.06 8.95 -4.03
C VAL A 41 9.85 8.61 -2.55
N LEU A 42 8.85 9.21 -1.91
CA LEU A 42 8.52 8.94 -0.51
C LEU A 42 8.04 7.50 -0.31
N PHE A 43 7.23 6.97 -1.22
CA PHE A 43 6.77 5.58 -1.18
C PHE A 43 7.93 4.62 -1.35
N ALA A 44 8.87 4.88 -2.27
CA ALA A 44 10.07 4.07 -2.44
C ALA A 44 10.92 4.06 -1.16
N ALA A 45 11.09 5.22 -0.52
CA ALA A 45 11.78 5.30 0.78
C ALA A 45 11.04 4.49 1.86
N PHE A 46 9.72 4.61 1.94
CA PHE A 46 8.89 3.85 2.88
C PHE A 46 8.98 2.34 2.64
N ALA A 47 8.95 1.88 1.38
CA ALA A 47 9.04 0.47 1.02
C ALA A 47 10.34 -0.18 1.50
N VAL A 48 11.46 0.57 1.53
CA VAL A 48 12.73 0.08 2.07
C VAL A 48 12.63 -0.20 3.58
N PHE A 49 11.88 0.61 4.34
CA PHE A 49 11.66 0.35 5.76
C PHE A 49 10.86 -0.94 5.97
N VAL A 50 9.80 -1.13 5.21
CA VAL A 50 8.95 -2.34 5.28
C VAL A 50 9.76 -3.61 5.00
N VAL A 51 10.61 -3.61 3.96
CA VAL A 51 11.43 -4.80 3.62
C VAL A 51 12.50 -5.10 4.67
N ARG A 52 12.94 -4.10 5.44
CA ARG A 52 13.99 -4.24 6.46
C ARG A 52 13.46 -4.60 7.84
N GLU A 53 12.16 -4.73 8.00
CA GLU A 53 11.56 -5.04 9.30
C GLU A 53 11.88 -6.49 9.70
N VAL A 54 12.54 -6.66 10.85
CA VAL A 54 12.94 -7.97 11.39
C VAL A 54 12.57 -8.01 12.86
N GLY A 55 11.84 -9.04 13.29
CA GLY A 55 11.50 -9.25 14.70
C GLY A 55 12.70 -9.78 15.49
N GLY A 56 12.99 -9.20 16.65
CA GLY A 56 14.09 -9.64 17.51
C GLY A 56 13.74 -10.83 18.41
N ASP A 57 12.46 -10.99 18.73
CA ASP A 57 11.90 -12.06 19.56
C ASP A 57 10.70 -12.74 18.84
N GLU A 58 10.35 -13.97 19.23
CA GLU A 58 9.21 -14.72 18.69
C GLU A 58 7.90 -13.93 18.82
N ARG A 59 7.75 -13.17 19.92
CA ARG A 59 6.59 -12.31 20.14
C ARG A 59 6.51 -11.18 19.11
N GLU A 60 7.63 -10.54 18.80
CA GLU A 60 7.69 -9.47 17.81
C GLU A 60 7.44 -10.03 16.40
N VAL A 61 8.06 -11.16 16.06
CA VAL A 61 7.82 -11.85 14.78
C VAL A 61 6.33 -12.19 14.59
N ALA A 62 5.66 -12.68 15.65
CA ALA A 62 4.23 -12.96 15.60
C ALA A 62 3.37 -11.69 15.40
N ILE A 63 3.76 -10.56 16.00
CA ILE A 63 3.09 -9.27 15.82
C ILE A 63 3.26 -8.78 14.38
N LEU A 64 4.49 -8.83 13.83
CA LEU A 64 4.80 -8.46 12.45
C LEU A 64 3.96 -9.26 11.46
N HIS A 65 3.96 -10.60 11.58
CA HIS A 65 3.16 -11.45 10.71
C HIS A 65 1.65 -11.19 10.80
N ARG A 66 1.13 -10.87 11.98
CA ARG A 66 -0.29 -10.49 12.11
C ARG A 66 -0.56 -9.14 11.45
N SER A 67 0.33 -8.17 11.61
CA SER A 67 0.25 -6.85 10.97
C SER A 67 0.22 -6.99 9.45
N ASP A 68 1.14 -7.76 8.86
CA ASP A 68 1.21 -8.00 7.41
C ASP A 68 -0.06 -8.64 6.86
N ARG A 69 -0.62 -9.61 7.58
CA ARG A 69 -1.88 -10.25 7.18
C ARG A 69 -3.05 -9.29 7.21
N LEU A 70 -3.12 -8.41 8.22
CA LEU A 70 -4.14 -7.37 8.30
C LEU A 70 -3.98 -6.32 7.21
N ALA A 71 -2.75 -5.89 6.92
CA ALA A 71 -2.46 -4.96 5.83
C ALA A 71 -2.87 -5.55 4.47
N PHE A 72 -2.51 -6.82 4.21
CA PHE A 72 -2.93 -7.53 3.00
C PHE A 72 -4.45 -7.62 2.88
N LEU A 73 -5.15 -8.03 3.95
CA LEU A 73 -6.60 -8.18 3.93
C LEU A 73 -7.30 -6.83 3.72
N THR A 74 -6.84 -5.79 4.40
CA THR A 74 -7.38 -4.43 4.25
C THR A 74 -7.18 -3.94 2.81
N GLY A 75 -5.97 -4.06 2.26
CA GLY A 75 -5.68 -3.65 0.89
C GLY A 75 -6.50 -4.42 -0.16
N ALA A 76 -6.59 -5.75 -0.03
CA ALA A 76 -7.40 -6.57 -0.92
C ALA A 76 -8.90 -6.22 -0.84
N THR A 77 -9.41 -5.92 0.37
CA THR A 77 -10.80 -5.52 0.57
C THR A 77 -11.08 -4.16 -0.06
N VAL A 78 -10.20 -3.17 0.12
CA VAL A 78 -10.33 -1.85 -0.51
C VAL A 78 -10.32 -1.95 -2.03
N LEU A 79 -9.40 -2.74 -2.61
CA LEU A 79 -9.36 -2.96 -4.06
C LEU A 79 -10.63 -3.67 -4.56
N LEU A 80 -11.13 -4.66 -3.83
CA LEU A 80 -12.37 -5.34 -4.18
C LEU A 80 -13.56 -4.37 -4.17
N VAL A 81 -13.67 -3.55 -3.12
CA VAL A 81 -14.72 -2.51 -3.03
C VAL A 81 -14.59 -1.51 -4.18
N ALA A 82 -13.37 -1.10 -4.53
CA ALA A 82 -13.13 -0.21 -5.67
C ALA A 82 -13.57 -0.83 -7.00
N VAL A 83 -13.28 -2.11 -7.25
CA VAL A 83 -13.76 -2.82 -8.44
C VAL A 83 -15.28 -2.87 -8.49
N VAL A 84 -15.93 -3.21 -7.38
CA VAL A 84 -17.40 -3.27 -7.30
C VAL A 84 -18.02 -1.90 -7.52
N TYR A 85 -17.49 -0.86 -6.86
CA TYR A 85 -17.96 0.52 -7.00
C TYR A 85 -17.79 1.03 -8.45
N ASN A 86 -16.60 0.88 -9.02
CA ASN A 86 -16.31 1.32 -10.39
C ASN A 86 -17.17 0.56 -11.42
N SER A 87 -17.37 -0.74 -11.23
CA SER A 87 -18.18 -1.56 -12.12
C SER A 87 -19.68 -1.23 -12.05
N LEU A 88 -20.24 -1.03 -10.85
CA LEU A 88 -21.69 -0.86 -10.67
C LEU A 88 -22.16 0.59 -10.81
N ILE A 89 -21.35 1.55 -10.36
CA ILE A 89 -21.75 2.96 -10.27
C ILE A 89 -21.19 3.75 -11.44
N LEU A 90 -19.90 3.56 -11.75
CA LEU A 90 -19.26 4.29 -12.85
C LEU A 90 -19.42 3.58 -14.19
N ASN A 91 -19.88 2.32 -14.21
CA ASN A 91 -19.94 1.46 -15.40
C ASN A 91 -18.61 1.39 -16.18
N VAL A 92 -17.49 1.58 -15.47
CA VAL A 92 -16.14 1.53 -16.03
C VAL A 92 -15.33 0.58 -15.17
N VAL A 93 -14.75 -0.45 -15.79
CA VAL A 93 -13.82 -1.34 -15.10
C VAL A 93 -12.42 -0.85 -15.39
N GLU A 94 -11.77 -0.26 -14.38
CA GLU A 94 -10.38 0.18 -14.50
C GLU A 94 -9.44 -1.06 -14.48
N PRO A 95 -8.65 -1.31 -15.53
CA PRO A 95 -7.81 -2.51 -15.60
C PRO A 95 -6.77 -2.58 -14.48
N TRP A 96 -6.27 -1.43 -14.01
CA TRP A 96 -5.25 -1.35 -12.97
C TRP A 96 -5.75 -1.83 -11.61
N THR A 97 -7.01 -1.58 -11.25
CA THR A 97 -7.57 -2.05 -9.97
C THR A 97 -7.67 -3.58 -9.94
N CYS A 98 -8.13 -4.18 -11.05
CA CYS A 98 -8.26 -5.63 -11.18
C CYS A 98 -6.90 -6.33 -11.23
N THR A 99 -5.96 -5.78 -12.01
CA THR A 99 -4.60 -6.35 -12.14
C THR A 99 -3.84 -6.24 -10.83
N ALA A 100 -3.96 -5.13 -10.08
CA ALA A 100 -3.35 -4.99 -8.76
C ALA A 100 -3.84 -6.05 -7.77
N LEU A 101 -5.16 -6.30 -7.71
CA LEU A 101 -5.73 -7.33 -6.84
C LEU A 101 -5.21 -8.73 -7.22
N ALA A 102 -5.15 -9.04 -8.52
CA ALA A 102 -4.64 -10.30 -9.03
C ALA A 102 -3.16 -10.51 -8.67
N ILE A 103 -2.32 -9.48 -8.88
CA ILE A 103 -0.89 -9.52 -8.56
C ILE A 103 -0.68 -9.71 -7.05
N MET A 104 -1.43 -9.02 -6.19
CA MET A 104 -1.33 -9.20 -4.73
C MET A 104 -1.62 -10.64 -4.32
N ILE A 105 -2.72 -11.22 -4.80
CA ILE A 105 -3.10 -12.61 -4.49
C ILE A 105 -2.06 -13.59 -5.01
N PHE A 106 -1.64 -13.43 -6.26
CA PHE A 106 -0.65 -14.29 -6.90
C PHE A 106 0.68 -14.26 -6.15
N THR A 107 1.17 -13.07 -5.82
CA THR A 107 2.42 -12.87 -5.06
C THR A 107 2.36 -13.57 -3.70
N LYS A 108 1.23 -13.48 -2.99
CA LYS A 108 1.04 -14.16 -1.70
C LYS A 108 1.10 -15.69 -1.83
N ILE A 109 0.47 -16.25 -2.87
CA ILE A 109 0.47 -17.70 -3.11
C ILE A 109 1.89 -18.18 -3.45
N VAL A 110 2.57 -17.49 -4.36
CA VAL A 110 3.94 -17.85 -4.77
C VAL A 110 4.90 -17.75 -3.59
N ALA A 111 4.83 -16.67 -2.80
CA ALA A 111 5.65 -16.52 -1.60
C ALA A 111 5.37 -17.66 -0.60
N TYR A 112 4.10 -17.95 -0.33
CA TYR A 112 3.73 -19.04 0.58
C TYR A 112 4.31 -20.39 0.12
N MET A 113 4.17 -20.72 -1.17
CA MET A 113 4.72 -21.95 -1.74
C MET A 113 6.25 -22.00 -1.63
N TYR A 114 6.94 -20.89 -1.91
CA TYR A 114 8.40 -20.82 -1.83
C TYR A 114 8.91 -21.05 -0.40
N TYR A 115 8.29 -20.41 0.59
CA TYR A 115 8.68 -20.58 2.00
C TYR A 115 8.21 -21.89 2.61
N GLN A 116 7.16 -22.52 2.07
CA GLN A 116 6.72 -23.84 2.54
C GLN A 116 7.70 -24.96 2.13
N HIS A 117 8.39 -24.81 0.99
CA HIS A 117 9.32 -25.81 0.46
C HIS A 117 10.77 -25.64 0.94
N ARG A 118 11.07 -24.60 1.73
CA ARG A 118 12.40 -24.32 2.28
C ARG A 118 12.40 -24.47 3.78
#